data_AF-A0A0L1KR21-F1
#
_entry.id   AF-A0A0L1KR21-F1
#
_cell.length_a   1.000
_cell.length_b   1.000
_cell.length_c   1.000
_cell.angle_alpha   90.00
_cell.angle_beta   90.00
_cell.angle_gamma   90.00
#
_symmetry.space_group_name_H-M   'P 1'
#
loop_
_entity.id
_entity.type
_entity.pdbx_description
1 polymer ?
#
loop_
_entity_poly.entity_id
_entity_poly.type
_entity_poly.pdbx_seq_one_letter_code
_entity_poly.pdbx_strand_id
1 'polypeptide(L)'
;MSSGLSGSFHPLHQFSMDAKYVARTFGEFKTIIANPGPFAVKYSNEYLEWYWTAYKNKVRNHERREQQDIDLREAENGVLIKKMHLYTMPATSARRRYFTRIKEDAQKEIDFYSCRHAALDLWERRPQYPFVDVINKCSTFHLHALLRKFVDFEADIRVFWLKVTLYCTLIMERFPQKYVKETPELEKIIERVRWERTEKCSNTPSETLYAVFLRALKKFNLQNAVECSVFLKCLEKNAVQTLTTFDNSVKINPNELSIDSLLQYAPSGESTLFAAENVPLVQLYLYAEMNAFFPTNVFKLHPAAKEIVTLPESDLSKIPSPESLKFFFATSVPQIRRLESRLREMQMMHRSISKQDDRYINARAVYNPKTFRAEIRDAMTIRMERALKRFENATANLKPKSPEEEAQELAEKGGVQIKPSVYFFVRRLKSELSVSLALALDTSGTVRKYLFDAAKEMYLERLHFFDDKLRYIHNQQSKIALTMLDQAIQKAISEQRDALENRKVPGYASFLHISSRHVPLADRQLDEYGAQTKHSRQNYARRYLSPFDASKSAEVAEGDAEE
;
A
#
# COMPACT_ATOMS: atom_id res chain seq x y z
N MET A 1 0.26 -15.54 -8.96
CA MET A 1 1.36 -14.63 -8.58
C MET A 1 0.90 -13.87 -7.35
N SER A 2 1.58 -14.00 -6.21
CA SER A 2 1.29 -13.17 -5.04
C SER A 2 1.82 -11.76 -5.29
N SER A 3 0.93 -10.81 -5.61
CA SER A 3 1.29 -9.43 -5.87
C SER A 3 1.74 -8.74 -4.57
N GLY A 4 3.05 -8.61 -4.36
CA GLY A 4 3.62 -7.73 -3.34
C GLY A 4 3.42 -8.14 -1.88
N LEU A 5 3.09 -9.40 -1.60
CA LEU A 5 2.94 -9.90 -0.24
C LEU A 5 4.28 -9.88 0.53
N SER A 6 4.21 -9.81 1.86
CA SER A 6 5.40 -9.87 2.72
C SER A 6 6.19 -11.15 2.43
N GLY A 7 7.48 -11.01 2.14
CA GLY A 7 8.38 -12.15 1.90
C GLY A 7 8.39 -12.71 0.48
N SER A 8 7.58 -12.21 -0.46
CA SER A 8 7.66 -12.66 -1.86
C SER A 8 8.93 -12.17 -2.57
N PHE A 9 9.47 -13.01 -3.46
CA PHE A 9 10.56 -12.64 -4.36
C PHE A 9 10.03 -12.04 -5.65
N HIS A 10 10.66 -10.94 -6.08
CA HIS A 10 10.36 -10.25 -7.33
C HIS A 10 11.62 -10.20 -8.20
N PRO A 11 11.51 -10.40 -9.52
CA PRO A 11 12.66 -10.39 -10.41
C PRO A 11 13.18 -8.98 -10.61
N LEU A 12 14.47 -8.74 -10.34
CA LEU A 12 15.09 -7.42 -10.53
C LEU A 12 15.42 -7.10 -12.00
N HIS A 13 15.70 -8.12 -12.81
CA HIS A 13 16.10 -7.95 -14.20
C HIS A 13 15.03 -8.45 -15.16
N GLN A 14 14.93 -7.75 -16.29
CA GLN A 14 14.12 -8.15 -17.42
C GLN A 14 14.97 -8.96 -18.40
N PHE A 15 14.71 -10.26 -18.48
CA PHE A 15 15.32 -11.11 -19.50
C PHE A 15 14.51 -11.04 -20.79
N SER A 16 15.09 -10.53 -21.87
CA SER A 16 14.57 -10.75 -23.22
C SER A 16 15.12 -12.07 -23.75
N MET A 17 14.24 -12.95 -24.21
CA MET A 17 14.63 -14.24 -24.79
C MET A 17 14.91 -14.14 -26.29
N ASP A 18 14.67 -12.97 -26.90
CA ASP A 18 15.03 -12.68 -28.29
C ASP A 18 16.55 -12.46 -28.46
N ALA A 19 17.29 -12.40 -27.35
CA ALA A 19 18.73 -12.25 -27.35
C ALA A 19 19.42 -13.58 -27.74
N LYS A 20 20.44 -13.50 -28.60
CA LYS A 20 21.25 -14.66 -29.05
C LYS A 20 21.94 -15.44 -27.91
N TYR A 21 21.93 -14.92 -26.68
CA TYR A 21 22.65 -15.48 -25.56
C TYR A 21 21.68 -15.98 -24.48
N VAL A 22 21.56 -17.30 -24.39
CA VAL A 22 20.85 -18.01 -23.33
C VAL A 22 21.88 -18.67 -22.42
N ALA A 23 21.92 -18.29 -21.15
CA ALA A 23 22.75 -18.97 -20.15
C ALA A 23 22.32 -20.44 -20.00
N ARG A 24 23.27 -21.36 -20.17
CA ARG A 24 23.11 -22.80 -19.95
C ARG A 24 23.57 -23.22 -18.56
N THR A 25 24.57 -22.51 -18.04
CA THR A 25 25.16 -22.79 -16.72
C THR A 25 24.78 -21.71 -15.70
N PHE A 26 24.81 -22.08 -14.42
CA PHE A 26 24.59 -21.10 -13.35
C PHE A 26 25.69 -20.02 -13.29
N GLY A 27 26.91 -20.36 -13.73
CA GLY A 27 28.00 -19.40 -13.87
C GLY A 27 27.70 -18.32 -14.90
N GLU A 28 27.26 -18.72 -16.10
CA GLU A 28 26.79 -17.78 -17.14
C GLU A 28 25.61 -16.94 -16.63
N PHE A 29 24.65 -17.55 -15.95
CA PHE A 29 23.52 -16.81 -15.37
C PHE A 29 23.99 -15.71 -14.41
N LYS A 30 24.96 -16.00 -13.54
CA LYS A 30 25.57 -14.99 -12.66
C LYS A 30 26.19 -13.84 -13.43
N THR A 31 26.81 -14.11 -14.58
CA THR A 31 27.36 -13.04 -15.43
C THR A 31 26.27 -12.21 -16.09
N ILE A 32 25.13 -12.80 -16.48
CA ILE A 32 24.00 -12.07 -17.08
C ILE A 32 23.35 -11.12 -16.07
N ILE A 33 23.21 -11.54 -14.80
CA ILE A 33 22.60 -10.70 -13.75
C ILE A 33 23.61 -9.74 -13.10
N ALA A 34 24.87 -9.78 -13.51
CA ALA A 34 25.88 -8.83 -13.03
C ALA A 34 25.70 -7.50 -13.76
N ASN A 35 25.29 -6.47 -13.04
CA ASN A 35 25.16 -5.14 -13.61
C ASN A 35 26.54 -4.60 -14.05
N PRO A 36 26.73 -4.24 -15.33
CA PRO A 36 27.98 -3.61 -15.77
C PRO A 36 28.16 -2.19 -15.21
N GLY A 37 27.04 -1.55 -14.83
CA GLY A 37 27.00 -0.18 -14.33
C GLY A 37 27.64 0.04 -12.94
N PRO A 38 27.41 1.22 -12.36
CA PRO A 38 28.13 1.68 -11.16
C PRO A 38 27.68 0.99 -9.86
N PHE A 39 26.59 0.21 -9.90
CA PHE A 39 26.04 -0.49 -8.74
C PHE A 39 26.23 -1.99 -8.90
N ALA A 40 26.82 -2.64 -7.89
CA ALA A 40 26.83 -4.11 -7.81
C ALA A 40 25.89 -4.56 -6.68
N VAL A 41 24.93 -5.42 -7.01
CA VAL A 41 23.98 -5.98 -6.04
C VAL A 41 24.41 -7.41 -5.76
N LYS A 42 24.59 -7.75 -4.48
CA LYS A 42 24.69 -9.14 -4.04
C LYS A 42 23.30 -9.66 -3.69
N TYR A 43 23.13 -10.96 -3.88
CA TYR A 43 21.88 -11.66 -3.69
C TYR A 43 22.05 -12.75 -2.63
N SER A 44 20.99 -13.04 -1.87
CA SER A 44 20.97 -14.23 -1.01
C SER A 44 20.97 -15.51 -1.85
N ASN A 45 21.49 -16.61 -1.30
CA ASN A 45 21.51 -17.90 -1.98
C ASN A 45 20.08 -18.37 -2.34
N GLU A 46 19.14 -18.24 -1.40
CA GLU A 46 17.73 -18.58 -1.62
C GLU A 46 17.11 -17.82 -2.79
N TYR A 47 17.36 -16.51 -2.87
CA TYR A 47 16.87 -15.70 -3.98
C TYR A 47 17.54 -16.11 -5.30
N LEU A 48 18.84 -16.40 -5.32
CA LEU A 48 19.55 -16.84 -6.52
C LEU A 48 19.02 -18.17 -7.04
N GLU A 49 18.74 -19.14 -6.17
CA GLU A 49 18.18 -20.44 -6.54
C GLU A 49 16.78 -20.31 -7.13
N TRP A 50 15.91 -19.53 -6.46
CA TRP A 50 14.60 -19.19 -6.98
C TRP A 50 14.72 -18.51 -8.36
N TYR A 51 15.63 -17.54 -8.48
CA TYR A 51 15.74 -16.73 -9.67
C TYR A 51 16.29 -17.51 -10.86
N TRP A 52 17.26 -18.39 -10.62
CA TRP A 52 17.78 -19.33 -11.63
C TRP A 52 16.69 -20.31 -12.10
N THR A 53 15.89 -20.83 -11.17
CA THR A 53 14.77 -21.73 -11.50
C THR A 53 13.71 -21.01 -12.34
N ALA A 54 13.36 -19.77 -11.98
CA ALA A 54 12.46 -18.92 -12.76
C ALA A 54 13.02 -18.64 -14.16
N TYR A 55 14.32 -18.35 -14.27
CA TYR A 55 14.99 -18.14 -15.55
C TYR A 55 14.93 -19.39 -16.44
N LYS A 56 15.32 -20.56 -15.93
CA LYS A 56 15.24 -21.83 -16.70
C LYS A 56 13.82 -22.12 -17.18
N ASN A 57 12.83 -21.90 -16.33
CA ASN A 57 11.42 -22.07 -16.70
C ASN A 57 11.00 -21.08 -17.79
N LYS A 58 11.50 -19.85 -17.74
CA LYS A 58 11.24 -18.84 -18.79
C LYS A 58 11.86 -19.25 -20.13
N VAL A 59 13.11 -19.73 -20.13
CA VAL A 59 13.80 -20.26 -21.33
C VAL A 59 13.02 -21.44 -21.91
N ARG A 60 12.72 -22.46 -21.10
CA ARG A 60 11.98 -23.65 -21.54
C ARG A 60 10.60 -23.31 -22.09
N ASN A 61 9.92 -22.33 -21.50
CA ASN A 61 8.62 -21.87 -21.98
C ASN A 61 8.73 -21.09 -23.29
N HIS A 62 9.84 -20.39 -23.52
CA HIS A 62 10.13 -19.73 -24.80
C HIS A 62 10.38 -20.74 -25.90
N GLU A 63 11.31 -21.68 -25.68
CA GLU A 63 11.63 -22.76 -26.62
C GLU A 63 10.38 -23.57 -27.00
N ARG A 64 9.51 -23.88 -26.01
CA ARG A 64 8.25 -24.58 -26.28
C ARG A 64 7.31 -23.75 -27.17
N ARG A 65 7.27 -22.43 -27.00
CA ARG A 65 6.42 -21.55 -27.82
C ARG A 65 6.97 -21.44 -29.25
N GLU A 66 8.28 -21.29 -29.40
CA GLU A 66 8.92 -21.28 -30.73
C GLU A 66 8.68 -22.59 -31.47
N GLN A 67 8.83 -23.73 -30.78
CA GLN A 67 8.52 -25.03 -31.38
C GLN A 67 7.05 -25.14 -31.77
N GLN A 68 6.13 -24.70 -30.91
CA GLN A 68 4.69 -24.66 -31.25
C GLN A 68 4.40 -23.77 -32.46
N ASP A 69 5.09 -22.63 -32.59
CA ASP A 69 4.92 -21.73 -33.73
C ASP A 69 5.50 -22.34 -35.02
N ILE A 70 6.58 -23.12 -34.95
CA ILE A 70 7.12 -23.89 -36.08
C ILE A 70 6.12 -24.98 -36.49
N ASP A 71 5.65 -25.79 -35.53
CA ASP A 71 4.69 -26.86 -35.77
C ASP A 71 3.39 -26.31 -36.39
N LEU A 72 2.93 -25.13 -35.95
CA LEU A 72 1.76 -24.45 -36.52
C LEU A 72 1.99 -23.99 -37.96
N ARG A 73 3.17 -23.44 -38.29
CA ARG A 73 3.50 -23.04 -39.67
C ARG A 73 3.59 -24.26 -40.60
N GLU A 74 4.13 -25.37 -40.12
CA GLU A 74 4.17 -26.63 -40.88
C GLU A 74 2.77 -27.23 -41.10
N ALA A 75 1.89 -27.12 -40.10
CA ALA A 75 0.49 -27.51 -40.22
C ALA A 75 -0.30 -26.62 -41.20
N GLU A 76 -0.08 -25.30 -41.18
CA GLU A 76 -0.66 -24.35 -42.16
C GLU A 76 -0.19 -24.63 -43.59
N ASN A 77 1.02 -25.18 -43.76
CA ASN A 77 1.57 -25.62 -45.04
C ASN A 77 1.16 -27.07 -45.43
N GLY A 78 0.23 -27.69 -44.68
CA GLY A 78 -0.40 -28.96 -45.03
C GLY A 78 0.32 -30.24 -44.59
N VAL A 79 1.36 -30.16 -43.74
CA VAL A 79 2.20 -31.31 -43.40
C VAL A 79 1.72 -32.06 -42.14
N LEU A 80 0.97 -31.42 -41.23
CA LEU A 80 0.60 -32.03 -39.94
C LEU A 80 -0.89 -31.84 -39.57
N ILE A 81 -1.81 -32.50 -40.29
CA ILE A 81 -3.23 -32.57 -39.91
C ILE A 81 -3.46 -33.75 -38.96
N LYS A 82 -2.90 -33.71 -37.75
CA LYS A 82 -3.27 -34.68 -36.70
C LYS A 82 -2.78 -34.19 -35.34
N LYS A 83 -3.63 -33.43 -34.63
CA LYS A 83 -3.80 -33.38 -33.14
C LYS A 83 -4.19 -32.03 -32.53
N MET A 84 -4.49 -30.96 -33.28
CA MET A 84 -4.99 -29.74 -32.65
C MET A 84 -6.52 -29.62 -32.78
N HIS A 85 -7.23 -30.07 -31.73
CA HIS A 85 -8.63 -29.71 -31.45
C HIS A 85 -8.78 -28.23 -31.03
N LEU A 86 -8.09 -27.30 -31.69
CA LEU A 86 -8.10 -25.90 -31.31
C LEU A 86 -8.51 -25.07 -32.52
N TYR A 87 -9.75 -24.59 -32.46
CA TYR A 87 -10.17 -23.42 -33.21
C TYR A 87 -9.21 -22.27 -32.84
N THR A 88 -8.15 -22.05 -33.59
CA THR A 88 -7.30 -20.86 -33.46
C THR A 88 -7.64 -19.91 -34.59
N MET A 89 -7.91 -18.65 -34.27
CA MET A 89 -8.20 -17.66 -35.32
C MET A 89 -7.03 -17.55 -36.32
N PRO A 90 -7.27 -17.31 -37.62
CA PRO A 90 -6.21 -17.11 -38.61
C PRO A 90 -5.29 -15.95 -38.25
N ALA A 91 -3.98 -16.07 -38.52
CA ALA A 91 -2.98 -15.03 -38.22
C ALA A 91 -3.25 -13.69 -38.94
N THR A 92 -3.92 -13.73 -40.09
CA THR A 92 -4.33 -12.57 -40.88
C THR A 92 -5.56 -11.85 -40.32
N SER A 93 -6.31 -12.47 -39.41
CA SER A 93 -7.50 -11.87 -38.82
C SER A 93 -7.16 -10.59 -38.07
N ALA A 94 -7.86 -9.49 -38.39
CA ALA A 94 -7.74 -8.22 -37.68
C ALA A 94 -8.00 -8.39 -36.17
N ARG A 95 -8.95 -9.27 -35.80
CA ARG A 95 -9.26 -9.60 -34.40
C ARG A 95 -8.06 -10.27 -33.72
N ARG A 96 -7.42 -11.26 -34.36
CA ARG A 96 -6.22 -11.92 -33.82
C ARG A 96 -5.08 -10.92 -33.64
N ARG A 97 -4.78 -10.09 -34.65
CA ARG A 97 -3.72 -9.08 -34.57
C ARG A 97 -3.96 -8.08 -33.43
N TYR A 98 -5.18 -7.58 -33.32
CA TYR A 98 -5.57 -6.63 -32.27
C TYR A 98 -5.38 -7.22 -30.86
N PHE A 99 -5.94 -8.41 -30.59
CA PHE A 99 -5.82 -9.03 -29.27
C PHE A 99 -4.42 -9.57 -28.96
N THR A 100 -3.65 -9.98 -29.97
CA THR A 100 -2.23 -10.34 -29.79
C THR A 100 -1.43 -9.14 -29.32
N ARG A 101 -1.63 -7.97 -29.95
CA ARG A 101 -0.99 -6.71 -29.53
C ARG A 101 -1.37 -6.32 -28.10
N ILE A 102 -2.66 -6.38 -27.75
CA ILE A 102 -3.11 -6.10 -26.37
C ILE A 102 -2.44 -7.04 -25.37
N LYS A 103 -2.35 -8.33 -25.70
CA LYS A 103 -1.72 -9.34 -24.86
C LYS A 103 -0.23 -9.05 -24.64
N GLU A 104 0.49 -8.68 -25.69
CA GLU A 104 1.90 -8.29 -25.62
C GLU A 104 2.12 -7.02 -24.79
N ASP A 105 1.33 -5.98 -25.05
CA ASP A 105 1.40 -4.71 -24.32
C ASP A 105 1.09 -4.92 -22.82
N ALA A 106 0.07 -5.73 -22.51
CA ALA A 106 -0.26 -6.11 -21.14
C ALA A 106 0.87 -6.90 -20.46
N GLN A 107 1.50 -7.86 -21.17
CA GLN A 107 2.62 -8.62 -20.62
C GLN A 107 3.84 -7.73 -20.33
N LYS A 108 4.18 -6.81 -21.24
CA LYS A 108 5.25 -5.83 -21.02
C LYS A 108 5.01 -4.99 -19.78
N GLU A 109 3.75 -4.59 -19.56
CA GLU A 109 3.37 -3.81 -18.38
C GLU A 109 3.46 -4.64 -17.08
N ILE A 110 3.04 -5.91 -17.10
CA ILE A 110 3.20 -6.82 -15.96
C ILE A 110 4.68 -7.01 -15.63
N ASP A 111 5.52 -7.30 -16.62
CA ASP A 111 6.96 -7.49 -16.45
C ASP A 111 7.61 -6.23 -15.87
N PHE A 112 7.23 -5.06 -16.37
CA PHE A 112 7.72 -3.77 -15.89
C PHE A 112 7.37 -3.53 -14.40
N TYR A 113 6.11 -3.73 -14.00
CA TYR A 113 5.73 -3.54 -12.59
C TYR A 113 6.31 -4.59 -11.66
N SER A 114 6.50 -5.83 -12.14
CA SER A 114 7.20 -6.87 -11.40
C SER A 114 8.65 -6.47 -11.10
N CYS A 115 9.38 -5.94 -12.08
CA CYS A 115 10.72 -5.39 -11.88
C CYS A 115 10.72 -4.15 -10.97
N ARG A 116 9.69 -3.29 -11.05
CA ARG A 116 9.57 -2.13 -10.15
C ARG A 116 9.35 -2.54 -8.70
N HIS A 117 8.57 -3.59 -8.42
CA HIS A 117 8.45 -4.13 -7.07
C HIS A 117 9.78 -4.65 -6.55
N ALA A 118 10.57 -5.34 -7.39
CA ALA A 118 11.92 -5.78 -7.03
C ALA A 118 12.87 -4.59 -6.75
N ALA A 119 12.77 -3.52 -7.54
CA ALA A 119 13.54 -2.31 -7.30
C ALA A 119 13.17 -1.65 -5.96
N LEU A 120 11.88 -1.59 -5.61
CA LEU A 120 11.45 -1.14 -4.28
C LEU A 120 12.01 -2.05 -3.18
N ASP A 121 11.96 -3.37 -3.38
CA ASP A 121 12.50 -4.34 -2.43
C ASP A 121 14.03 -4.15 -2.22
N LEU A 122 14.77 -3.83 -3.29
CA LEU A 122 16.20 -3.52 -3.25
C LEU A 122 16.49 -2.28 -2.40
N TRP A 123 15.78 -1.18 -2.65
CA TRP A 123 16.00 0.09 -1.95
C TRP A 123 15.42 0.10 -0.53
N GLU A 124 14.38 -0.69 -0.25
CA GLU A 124 13.87 -0.96 1.10
C GLU A 124 14.84 -1.80 1.94
N ARG A 125 15.89 -2.34 1.31
CA ARG A 125 16.88 -3.23 1.93
C ARG A 125 16.23 -4.52 2.43
N ARG A 126 15.42 -5.15 1.58
CA ARG A 126 14.87 -6.48 1.90
C ARG A 126 16.02 -7.52 1.97
N PRO A 127 15.92 -8.54 2.85
CA PRO A 127 17.03 -9.47 3.14
C PRO A 127 17.59 -10.22 1.92
N GLN A 128 16.80 -10.43 0.87
CA GLN A 128 17.25 -11.05 -0.37
C GLN A 128 18.34 -10.25 -1.12
N TYR A 129 18.51 -8.96 -0.79
CA TYR A 129 19.53 -8.09 -1.34
C TYR A 129 20.50 -7.64 -0.24
N PRO A 130 21.29 -8.57 0.34
CA PRO A 130 22.05 -8.35 1.56
C PRO A 130 23.08 -7.21 1.46
N PHE A 131 23.58 -6.93 0.26
CA PHE A 131 24.64 -5.96 0.05
C PHE A 131 24.52 -5.25 -1.29
N VAL A 132 24.78 -3.94 -1.29
CA VAL A 132 24.86 -3.10 -2.49
C VAL A 132 26.17 -2.33 -2.44
N ASP A 133 27.03 -2.59 -3.42
CA ASP A 133 28.27 -1.86 -3.62
C ASP A 133 27.97 -0.52 -4.28
N VAL A 134 28.27 0.55 -3.53
CA VAL A 134 28.17 1.94 -3.98
C VAL A 134 29.54 2.64 -3.97
N ILE A 135 30.61 1.93 -3.62
CA ILE A 135 31.93 2.54 -3.42
C ILE A 135 32.81 2.34 -4.66
N ASN A 136 32.88 1.12 -5.18
CA ASN A 136 33.94 0.76 -6.12
C ASN A 136 33.80 1.38 -7.52
N LYS A 137 32.56 1.57 -8.01
CA LYS A 137 32.30 2.01 -9.40
C LYS A 137 31.50 3.33 -9.50
N CYS A 138 31.05 3.88 -8.39
CA CYS A 138 30.26 5.11 -8.41
C CYS A 138 31.17 6.34 -8.50
N SER A 139 31.02 7.11 -9.58
CA SER A 139 31.55 8.48 -9.63
C SER A 139 30.74 9.44 -8.74
N THR A 140 31.30 10.63 -8.49
CA THR A 140 30.64 11.73 -7.75
C THR A 140 29.23 12.04 -8.27
N PHE A 141 29.04 11.99 -9.59
CA PHE A 141 27.73 12.15 -10.22
C PHE A 141 26.70 11.13 -9.70
N HIS A 142 27.06 9.85 -9.65
CA HIS A 142 26.17 8.78 -9.19
C HIS A 142 25.83 8.95 -7.70
N LEU A 143 26.84 9.28 -6.89
CA LEU A 143 26.68 9.51 -5.46
C LEU A 143 25.73 10.68 -5.19
N HIS A 144 25.91 11.81 -5.89
CA HIS A 144 25.04 12.97 -5.75
C HIS A 144 23.62 12.70 -6.24
N ALA A 145 23.47 11.96 -7.35
CA ALA A 145 22.15 11.58 -7.87
C ALA A 145 21.40 10.69 -6.87
N LEU A 146 22.09 9.73 -6.23
CA LEU A 146 21.52 8.93 -5.15
C LEU A 146 21.20 9.77 -3.92
N LEU A 147 22.11 10.66 -3.53
CA LEU A 147 21.95 11.48 -2.34
C LEU A 147 20.71 12.35 -2.43
N ARG A 148 20.47 13.00 -3.58
CA ARG A 148 19.23 13.78 -3.81
C ARG A 148 17.97 12.95 -3.56
N LYS A 149 17.96 11.69 -4.02
CA LYS A 149 16.83 10.78 -3.75
C LYS A 149 16.61 10.50 -2.27
N PHE A 150 17.63 10.62 -1.42
CA PHE A 150 17.48 10.48 0.03
C PHE A 150 17.16 11.80 0.73
N VAL A 151 17.76 12.91 0.29
CA VAL A 151 17.54 14.25 0.84
C VAL A 151 16.09 14.69 0.61
N ASP A 152 15.49 14.38 -0.55
CA ASP A 152 14.09 14.72 -0.88
C ASP A 152 13.07 14.19 0.15
N PHE A 153 13.45 13.23 1.00
CA PHE A 153 12.57 12.67 2.05
C PHE A 153 12.68 13.36 3.41
N GLU A 154 13.68 14.22 3.62
CA GLU A 154 13.94 14.85 4.91
C GLU A 154 13.52 16.32 4.88
N ALA A 155 12.80 16.75 5.90
CA ALA A 155 12.25 18.11 5.95
C ALA A 155 13.29 19.17 6.36
N ASP A 156 14.31 18.80 7.14
CA ASP A 156 15.40 19.68 7.58
C ASP A 156 16.77 19.08 7.21
N ILE A 157 17.52 19.82 6.41
CA ILE A 157 18.87 19.47 5.96
C ILE A 157 19.86 19.27 7.11
N ARG A 158 19.69 19.98 8.22
CA ARG A 158 20.58 19.87 9.38
C ARG A 158 20.33 18.58 10.15
N VAL A 159 19.07 18.13 10.22
CA VAL A 159 18.72 16.81 10.78
C VAL A 159 19.33 15.70 9.91
N PHE A 160 19.31 15.88 8.59
CA PHE A 160 19.99 14.97 7.68
C PHE A 160 21.50 14.90 7.94
N TRP A 161 22.16 16.03 8.24
CA TRP A 161 23.56 16.04 8.65
C TRP A 161 23.83 15.28 9.96
N LEU A 162 22.92 15.33 10.94
CA LEU A 162 23.01 14.50 12.14
C LEU A 162 23.01 13.01 11.78
N LYS A 163 22.14 12.61 10.85
CA LYS A 163 22.05 11.24 10.34
C LYS A 163 23.32 10.82 9.59
N VAL A 164 23.80 11.64 8.67
CA VAL A 164 25.07 11.43 7.95
C VAL A 164 26.20 11.21 8.95
N THR A 165 26.35 12.11 9.91
CA THR A 165 27.44 12.05 10.89
C THR A 165 27.33 10.82 11.79
N LEU A 166 26.14 10.50 12.30
CA LEU A 166 25.92 9.31 13.13
C LEU A 166 26.23 8.01 12.36
N TYR A 167 25.80 7.92 11.10
CA TYR A 167 26.02 6.74 10.26
C TYR A 167 27.49 6.58 9.88
N CYS A 168 28.18 7.67 9.55
CA CYS A 168 29.62 7.65 9.36
C CYS A 168 30.34 7.20 10.64
N THR A 169 29.91 7.70 11.80
CA THR A 169 30.46 7.29 13.11
C THR A 169 30.28 5.80 13.35
N LEU A 170 29.09 5.27 13.04
CA LEU A 170 28.81 3.85 13.14
C LEU A 170 29.77 3.02 12.28
N ILE A 171 29.92 3.37 10.99
CA ILE A 171 30.79 2.63 10.08
C ILE A 171 32.25 2.65 10.52
N MET A 172 32.75 3.83 10.91
CA MET A 172 34.14 4.02 11.31
C MET A 172 34.52 3.26 12.58
N GLU A 173 33.57 3.06 13.51
CA GLU A 173 33.82 2.39 14.79
C GLU A 173 33.52 0.89 14.73
N ARG A 174 32.43 0.47 14.07
CA ARG A 174 31.87 -0.89 14.22
C ARG A 174 32.05 -1.79 13.00
N PHE A 175 32.24 -1.23 11.79
CA PHE A 175 32.20 -2.00 10.55
C PHE A 175 33.53 -2.36 9.86
N PRO A 176 34.75 -2.08 10.40
CA PRO A 176 35.96 -2.27 9.61
C PRO A 176 36.37 -3.73 9.35
N GLN A 177 35.86 -4.77 10.04
CA GLN A 177 36.43 -6.12 9.87
C GLN A 177 35.67 -7.06 8.92
N LYS A 178 34.34 -7.11 9.00
CA LYS A 178 33.54 -8.00 8.14
C LYS A 178 33.36 -7.45 6.73
N TYR A 179 33.28 -6.12 6.61
CA TYR A 179 32.86 -5.43 5.40
C TYR A 179 34.02 -4.86 4.58
N VAL A 180 35.16 -4.57 5.19
CA VAL A 180 36.40 -4.22 4.45
C VAL A 180 36.85 -5.38 3.56
N LYS A 181 36.62 -6.63 3.97
CA LYS A 181 36.82 -7.79 3.10
C LYS A 181 35.98 -7.74 1.82
N GLU A 182 34.78 -7.18 1.89
CA GLU A 182 33.89 -7.05 0.75
C GLU A 182 34.13 -5.76 -0.06
N THR A 183 34.77 -4.75 0.54
CA THR A 183 35.03 -3.45 -0.08
C THR A 183 36.35 -2.88 0.44
N PRO A 184 37.49 -3.23 -0.17
CA PRO A 184 38.81 -2.83 0.33
C PRO A 184 39.03 -1.31 0.29
N GLU A 185 38.40 -0.60 -0.66
CA GLU A 185 38.46 0.86 -0.75
C GLU A 185 37.76 1.57 0.42
N LEU A 186 36.93 0.86 1.20
CA LEU A 186 36.24 1.45 2.37
C LEU A 186 37.23 1.91 3.44
N GLU A 187 38.32 1.17 3.65
CA GLU A 187 39.33 1.51 4.66
C GLU A 187 40.03 2.83 4.33
N LYS A 188 40.43 3.01 3.07
CA LYS A 188 41.03 4.27 2.59
C LYS A 188 40.08 5.46 2.73
N ILE A 189 38.78 5.25 2.48
CA ILE A 189 37.77 6.30 2.68
C ILE A 189 37.63 6.64 4.17
N ILE A 190 37.62 5.64 5.05
CA ILE A 190 37.57 5.85 6.50
C ILE A 190 38.78 6.64 6.98
N GLU A 191 39.99 6.28 6.55
CA GLU A 191 41.23 6.98 6.89
C GLU A 191 41.21 8.42 6.39
N ARG A 192 40.78 8.64 5.15
CA ARG A 192 40.62 9.97 4.57
C ARG A 192 39.65 10.84 5.38
N VAL A 193 38.49 10.30 5.74
CA VAL A 193 37.52 11.00 6.59
C VAL A 193 38.07 11.29 7.99
N ARG A 194 38.89 10.42 8.57
CA ARG A 194 39.56 10.69 9.85
C ARG A 194 40.53 11.86 9.73
N TRP A 195 41.31 11.90 8.64
CA TRP A 195 42.29 12.95 8.39
C TRP A 195 41.63 14.31 8.11
N GLU A 196 40.69 14.36 7.16
CA GLU A 196 39.96 15.59 6.76
C GLU A 196 39.18 16.24 7.93
N ARG A 197 38.92 15.51 9.02
CA ARG A 197 38.27 16.06 10.23
C ARG A 197 39.21 16.80 11.15
N THR A 198 40.49 16.45 11.13
CA THR A 198 41.50 17.15 11.95
C THR A 198 41.80 18.54 11.37
N GLU A 199 41.54 18.74 10.08
CA GLU A 199 41.57 20.03 9.42
C GLU A 199 40.19 20.72 9.57
N LYS A 200 40.17 21.93 10.14
CA LYS A 200 38.91 22.67 10.34
C LYS A 200 38.37 23.20 9.00
N CYS A 201 37.48 22.44 8.37
CA CYS A 201 36.71 22.90 7.20
C CYS A 201 35.37 23.50 7.65
N SER A 202 35.00 24.67 7.10
CA SER A 202 33.73 25.35 7.45
C SER A 202 32.48 24.63 6.93
N ASN A 203 32.66 23.71 5.97
CA ASN A 203 31.57 23.02 5.27
C ASN A 203 31.35 21.58 5.75
N THR A 204 32.08 21.12 6.77
CA THR A 204 32.01 19.76 7.31
C THR A 204 31.42 19.78 8.73
N PRO A 205 30.77 18.69 9.18
CA PRO A 205 30.29 18.60 10.56
C PRO A 205 31.45 18.67 11.55
N SER A 206 31.26 19.40 12.66
CA SER A 206 32.30 19.60 13.67
C SER A 206 32.74 18.29 14.33
N GLU A 207 34.02 18.21 14.69
CA GLU A 207 34.61 17.10 15.46
C GLU A 207 33.86 16.86 16.79
N THR A 208 33.32 17.92 17.40
CA THR A 208 32.51 17.83 18.62
C THR A 208 31.27 16.97 18.40
N LEU A 209 30.60 17.12 17.25
CA LEU A 209 29.41 16.33 16.90
C LEU A 209 29.76 14.84 16.79
N TYR A 210 30.89 14.54 16.16
CA TYR A 210 31.39 13.17 16.05
C TYR A 210 31.69 12.57 17.42
N ALA A 211 32.38 13.30 18.30
CA ALA A 211 32.71 12.84 19.65
C ALA A 211 31.45 12.58 20.50
N VAL A 212 30.39 13.39 20.34
CA VAL A 212 29.10 13.15 20.99
C VAL A 212 28.46 11.86 20.45
N PHE A 213 28.40 11.67 19.13
CA PHE A 213 27.82 10.45 18.56
C PHE A 213 28.64 9.21 18.89
N LEU A 214 29.97 9.28 18.95
CA LEU A 214 30.81 8.17 19.38
C LEU A 214 30.49 7.74 20.82
N ARG A 215 30.31 8.71 21.73
CA ARG A 215 29.86 8.43 23.11
C ARG A 215 28.46 7.84 23.11
N ALA A 216 27.54 8.34 22.27
CA ALA A 216 26.18 7.80 22.16
C ALA A 216 26.16 6.34 21.66
N LEU A 217 26.95 6.02 20.62
CA LEU A 217 27.11 4.65 20.11
C LEU A 217 27.58 3.69 21.22
N LYS A 218 28.48 4.13 22.11
CA LYS A 218 28.97 3.33 23.24
C LYS A 218 27.93 3.23 24.36
N LYS A 219 27.37 4.35 24.79
CA LYS A 219 26.40 4.42 25.90
C LYS A 219 25.12 3.62 25.63
N PHE A 220 24.59 3.69 24.41
CA PHE A 220 23.34 3.02 24.01
C PHE A 220 23.59 1.72 23.24
N ASN A 221 24.86 1.31 23.04
CA ASN A 221 25.25 0.13 22.28
C ASN A 221 24.58 0.07 20.89
N LEU A 222 24.65 1.16 20.13
CA LEU A 222 24.09 1.22 18.78
C LEU A 222 25.03 0.47 17.82
N GLN A 223 24.54 -0.60 17.22
CA GLN A 223 25.29 -1.54 16.38
C GLN A 223 24.92 -1.46 14.90
N ASN A 224 23.78 -0.85 14.55
CA ASN A 224 23.30 -0.81 13.17
C ASN A 224 22.51 0.47 12.84
N ALA A 225 22.20 0.65 11.55
CA ALA A 225 21.46 1.80 11.05
C ALA A 225 20.01 1.86 11.56
N VAL A 226 19.39 0.72 11.88
CA VAL A 226 18.01 0.67 12.41
C VAL A 226 17.97 1.28 13.81
N GLU A 227 18.91 0.88 14.67
CA GLU A 227 19.08 1.44 16.02
C GLU A 227 19.46 2.92 15.97
N CYS A 228 20.36 3.31 15.07
CA CYS A 228 20.69 4.72 14.84
C CYS A 228 19.46 5.54 14.41
N SER A 229 18.60 4.98 13.55
CA SER A 229 17.35 5.65 13.16
C SER A 229 16.36 5.80 14.32
N VAL A 230 16.23 4.79 15.19
CA VAL A 230 15.42 4.89 16.41
C VAL A 230 15.99 5.94 17.37
N PHE A 231 17.31 5.97 17.52
CA PHE A 231 17.99 6.98 18.32
C PHE A 231 17.72 8.40 17.82
N LEU A 232 17.86 8.66 16.52
CA LEU A 232 17.58 9.97 15.92
C LEU A 232 16.12 10.39 16.08
N LYS A 233 15.16 9.47 15.92
CA LYS A 233 13.74 9.77 16.18
C LYS A 233 13.46 10.11 17.64
N CYS A 234 14.15 9.46 18.58
CA CYS A 234 14.06 9.81 19.99
C CYS A 234 14.72 11.17 20.27
N LEU A 235 15.79 11.49 19.56
CA LEU A 235 16.46 12.79 19.63
C LEU A 235 15.55 13.93 19.15
N GLU A 236 14.90 13.77 17.99
CA GLU A 236 13.92 14.73 17.45
C GLU A 236 12.76 15.01 18.40
N LYS A 237 12.35 14.00 19.17
CA LYS A 237 11.26 14.11 20.15
C LYS A 237 11.73 14.47 21.56
N ASN A 238 13.01 14.82 21.74
CA ASN A 238 13.63 15.10 23.03
C ASN A 238 13.40 13.98 24.08
N ALA A 239 13.35 12.74 23.60
CA ALA A 239 13.00 11.55 24.38
C ALA A 239 14.16 10.53 24.45
N VAL A 240 15.41 10.95 24.23
CA VAL A 240 16.61 10.09 24.26
C VAL A 240 16.76 9.36 25.60
N GLN A 241 16.29 9.96 26.69
CA GLN A 241 16.31 9.36 28.03
C GLN A 241 15.48 8.08 28.13
N THR A 242 14.55 7.85 27.20
CA THR A 242 13.75 6.60 27.15
C THR A 242 14.52 5.42 26.58
N LEU A 243 15.70 5.65 25.99
CA LEU A 243 16.55 4.59 25.48
C LEU A 243 17.31 3.92 26.63
N THR A 244 17.26 2.59 26.65
CA THR A 244 18.06 1.74 27.53
C THR A 244 19.55 2.07 27.43
N THR A 245 20.18 2.39 28.56
CA THR A 245 21.63 2.59 28.68
C THR A 245 22.32 1.26 28.92
N PHE A 246 23.36 0.96 28.15
CA PHE A 246 24.13 -0.29 28.25
C PHE A 246 25.48 -0.09 28.95
N ASP A 247 26.08 1.09 28.81
CA ASP A 247 27.33 1.44 29.48
C ASP A 247 27.16 2.66 30.38
N ASN A 248 27.01 2.41 31.68
CA ASN A 248 26.87 3.46 32.69
C ASN A 248 28.19 4.21 32.98
N SER A 249 29.33 3.69 32.52
CA SER A 249 30.62 4.36 32.67
C SER A 249 30.76 5.58 31.73
N VAL A 250 30.07 5.54 30.58
CA VAL A 250 30.06 6.63 29.60
C VAL A 250 29.08 7.71 30.05
N LYS A 251 29.63 8.77 30.68
CA LYS A 251 28.86 9.97 31.03
C LYS A 251 28.65 10.84 29.78
N ILE A 252 27.39 11.14 29.49
CA ILE A 252 26.98 12.13 28.48
C ILE A 252 26.02 13.08 29.16
N ASN A 253 26.33 14.37 29.11
CA ASN A 253 25.47 15.41 29.64
C ASN A 253 24.15 15.41 28.86
N PRO A 254 22.97 15.35 29.50
CA PRO A 254 21.68 15.39 28.81
C PRO A 254 21.55 16.57 27.84
N ASN A 255 22.15 17.72 28.18
CA ASN A 255 22.10 18.93 27.36
C ASN A 255 22.92 18.80 26.06
N GLU A 256 23.93 17.92 26.03
CA GLU A 256 24.69 17.60 24.81
C GLU A 256 23.88 16.75 23.83
N LEU A 257 22.85 16.04 24.32
CA LEU A 257 21.93 15.21 23.53
C LEU A 257 20.60 15.93 23.28
N SER A 258 20.58 17.25 23.34
CA SER A 258 19.48 18.06 22.80
C SER A 258 19.67 18.24 21.30
N ILE A 259 18.58 18.14 20.53
CA ILE A 259 18.62 18.40 19.10
C ILE A 259 19.16 19.80 18.81
N ASP A 260 18.73 20.82 19.57
CA ASP A 260 19.14 22.22 19.36
C ASP A 260 20.64 22.42 19.57
N SER A 261 21.22 21.72 20.55
CA SER A 261 22.66 21.74 20.80
C SER A 261 23.43 21.12 19.64
N LEU A 262 22.93 20.00 19.10
CA LEU A 262 23.60 19.26 18.02
C LEU A 262 23.53 19.96 16.67
N LEU A 263 22.42 20.64 16.39
CA LEU A 263 22.23 21.39 15.15
C LEU A 263 23.20 22.56 14.99
N GLN A 264 23.75 23.10 16.09
CA GLN A 264 24.80 24.14 16.04
C GLN A 264 26.11 23.63 15.42
N TYR A 265 26.33 22.32 15.46
CA TYR A 265 27.54 21.68 14.93
C TYR A 265 27.35 21.11 13.52
N ALA A 266 26.13 21.19 12.98
CA ALA A 266 25.79 20.72 11.64
C ALA A 266 25.91 21.85 10.61
N PRO A 267 26.47 21.59 9.42
CA PRO A 267 26.52 22.58 8.35
C PRO A 267 25.12 23.05 7.93
N SER A 268 25.00 24.34 7.63
CA SER A 268 23.77 24.91 7.08
C SER A 268 23.79 24.88 5.56
N GLY A 269 22.70 24.39 4.95
CA GLY A 269 22.46 24.49 3.51
C GLY A 269 22.83 23.25 2.72
N GLU A 270 22.02 22.97 1.70
CA GLU A 270 22.12 21.77 0.87
C GLU A 270 23.42 21.72 0.04
N SER A 271 23.93 22.87 -0.39
CA SER A 271 25.19 22.96 -1.17
C SER A 271 26.39 22.34 -0.46
N THR A 272 26.38 22.33 0.88
CA THR A 272 27.46 21.72 1.68
C THR A 272 27.54 20.22 1.45
N LEU A 273 26.41 19.50 1.31
CA LEU A 273 26.41 18.06 1.05
C LEU A 273 27.06 17.69 -0.29
N PHE A 274 26.99 18.59 -1.27
CA PHE A 274 27.48 18.38 -2.63
C PHE A 274 28.89 18.95 -2.84
N ALA A 275 29.52 19.49 -1.79
CA ALA A 275 30.89 19.97 -1.84
C ALA A 275 31.88 18.81 -2.04
N ALA A 276 32.94 19.05 -2.82
CA ALA A 276 33.95 18.03 -3.12
C ALA A 276 34.61 17.44 -1.86
N GLU A 277 34.80 18.29 -0.84
CA GLU A 277 35.33 17.93 0.49
C GLU A 277 34.44 16.91 1.21
N ASN A 278 33.13 16.90 0.95
CA ASN A 278 32.18 16.02 1.63
C ASN A 278 31.90 14.71 0.90
N VAL A 279 32.47 14.49 -0.29
CA VAL A 279 32.28 13.26 -1.07
C VAL A 279 32.62 12.00 -0.26
N PRO A 280 33.74 11.92 0.50
CA PRO A 280 34.04 10.75 1.33
C PRO A 280 33.00 10.49 2.42
N LEU A 281 32.47 11.54 3.05
CA LEU A 281 31.38 11.44 4.03
C LEU A 281 30.10 10.93 3.39
N VAL A 282 29.74 11.45 2.22
CA VAL A 282 28.58 10.99 1.44
C VAL A 282 28.72 9.52 1.04
N GLN A 283 29.92 9.07 0.66
CA GLN A 283 30.20 7.66 0.37
C GLN A 283 29.95 6.77 1.59
N LEU A 284 30.48 7.15 2.76
CA LEU A 284 30.26 6.40 4.00
C LEU A 284 28.79 6.39 4.41
N TYR A 285 28.09 7.51 4.27
CA TYR A 285 26.66 7.59 4.54
C TYR A 285 25.85 6.68 3.62
N LEU A 286 26.05 6.78 2.30
CA LEU A 286 25.36 5.92 1.34
C LEU A 286 25.70 4.44 1.58
N TYR A 287 26.94 4.13 1.93
CA TYR A 287 27.35 2.78 2.30
C TYR A 287 26.61 2.28 3.55
N ALA A 288 26.55 3.07 4.61
CA ALA A 288 25.78 2.75 5.81
C ALA A 288 24.30 2.56 5.49
N GLU A 289 23.75 3.45 4.66
CA GLU A 289 22.37 3.39 4.23
C GLU A 289 22.07 2.09 3.46
N MET A 290 23.00 1.59 2.66
CA MET A 290 22.77 0.35 1.93
C MET A 290 23.14 -0.90 2.73
N ASN A 291 24.13 -0.85 3.61
CA ASN A 291 24.76 -2.09 4.08
C ASN A 291 24.72 -2.27 5.60
N ALA A 292 24.42 -1.22 6.39
CA ALA A 292 24.36 -1.30 7.85
C ALA A 292 22.94 -1.59 8.38
N PHE A 293 22.04 -2.12 7.54
CA PHE A 293 20.68 -2.52 7.93
C PHE A 293 20.63 -4.01 8.27
N PHE A 294 20.42 -4.32 9.55
CA PHE A 294 20.22 -5.69 10.00
C PHE A 294 18.82 -5.87 10.54
N PRO A 295 18.22 -7.06 10.36
CA PRO A 295 16.93 -7.34 10.92
C PRO A 295 17.04 -7.59 12.43
N THR A 296 17.11 -6.52 13.23
CA THR A 296 17.10 -6.56 14.69
C THR A 296 15.77 -6.04 15.22
N ASN A 297 15.22 -6.71 16.23
CA ASN A 297 14.04 -6.21 16.92
C ASN A 297 14.48 -5.13 17.93
N VAL A 298 14.70 -3.91 17.43
CA VAL A 298 15.20 -2.78 18.21
C VAL A 298 14.32 -2.47 19.42
N PHE A 299 13.02 -2.74 19.36
CA PHE A 299 12.11 -2.51 20.49
C PHE A 299 12.21 -3.58 21.58
N LYS A 300 12.90 -4.71 21.35
CA LYS A 300 13.32 -5.58 22.46
C LYS A 300 14.48 -4.96 23.25
N LEU A 301 15.37 -4.23 22.57
CA LEU A 301 16.49 -3.53 23.20
C LEU A 301 16.03 -2.23 23.87
N HIS A 302 15.14 -1.49 23.22
CA HIS A 302 14.60 -0.21 23.68
C HIS A 302 13.06 -0.24 23.67
N PRO A 303 12.41 -0.89 24.65
CA PRO A 303 10.96 -1.06 24.68
C PRO A 303 10.20 0.27 24.79
N ALA A 304 10.69 1.21 25.60
CA ALA A 304 10.05 2.51 25.77
C ALA A 304 10.08 3.38 24.50
N ALA A 305 11.06 3.16 23.60
CA ALA A 305 11.14 3.87 22.33
C ALA A 305 10.04 3.47 21.34
N LYS A 306 9.36 2.34 21.54
CA LYS A 306 8.33 1.84 20.63
C LYS A 306 7.17 2.83 20.48
N GLU A 307 6.65 3.36 21.58
CA GLU A 307 5.53 4.32 21.57
C GLU A 307 5.93 5.69 21.01
N ILE A 308 7.23 6.01 21.03
CA ILE A 308 7.78 7.26 20.50
C ILE A 308 7.94 7.14 18.98
N VAL A 309 8.47 6.01 18.50
CA VAL A 309 8.81 5.81 17.09
C VAL A 309 7.61 5.36 16.25
N THR A 310 6.71 4.58 16.84
CA THR A 310 5.52 4.03 16.19
C THR A 310 4.24 4.59 16.82
N LEU A 311 3.07 4.28 16.26
CA LEU A 311 1.81 4.66 16.88
C LEU A 311 1.73 4.02 18.28
N PRO A 312 1.35 4.79 19.32
CA PRO A 312 1.11 4.20 20.63
C PRO A 312 0.04 3.14 20.48
N GLU A 313 0.21 2.02 21.18
CA GLU A 313 -0.85 1.03 21.25
C GLU A 313 -2.10 1.71 21.82
N SER A 314 -3.26 1.43 21.23
CA SER A 314 -4.52 2.03 21.64
C SER A 314 -4.82 1.64 23.08
N ASP A 315 -4.38 2.47 24.03
CA ASP A 315 -4.62 2.26 25.44
C ASP A 315 -5.87 3.05 25.83
N LEU A 316 -6.98 2.32 25.95
CA LEU A 316 -8.26 2.87 26.44
C LEU A 316 -8.12 3.45 27.86
N SER A 317 -7.02 3.20 28.57
CA SER A 317 -6.70 3.81 29.87
C SER A 317 -6.65 5.35 29.82
N LYS A 318 -6.43 5.95 28.64
CA LYS A 318 -6.32 7.41 28.45
C LYS A 318 -7.64 8.10 28.07
N ILE A 319 -8.75 7.38 27.92
CA ILE A 319 -10.05 7.98 27.59
C ILE A 319 -10.71 8.48 28.90
N PRO A 320 -10.91 9.80 29.07
CA PRO A 320 -11.60 10.31 30.24
C PRO A 320 -13.06 9.83 30.24
N SER A 321 -13.49 9.18 31.32
CA SER A 321 -14.89 8.76 31.49
C SER A 321 -15.73 9.92 32.07
N PRO A 322 -16.92 10.23 31.52
CA PRO A 322 -17.85 11.17 32.14
C PRO A 322 -18.26 10.71 33.54
N GLU A 323 -18.32 11.63 34.51
CA GLU A 323 -18.54 11.29 35.91
C GLU A 323 -19.87 10.58 36.19
N SER A 324 -20.88 10.83 35.35
CA SER A 324 -22.23 10.28 35.45
C SER A 324 -22.37 8.80 35.06
N LEU A 325 -21.35 8.19 34.45
CA LEU A 325 -21.37 6.77 34.05
C LEU A 325 -20.33 5.92 34.81
N LYS A 326 -19.67 6.50 35.83
CA LYS A 326 -18.59 5.85 36.60
C LYS A 326 -18.99 4.51 37.20
N PHE A 327 -20.25 4.29 37.61
CA PHE A 327 -20.67 3.03 38.23
C PHE A 327 -20.81 1.87 37.23
N PHE A 328 -21.42 2.09 36.06
CA PHE A 328 -21.54 1.07 35.01
C PHE A 328 -20.18 0.76 34.36
N PHE A 329 -19.33 1.78 34.18
CA PHE A 329 -17.97 1.59 33.68
C PHE A 329 -17.01 1.03 34.75
N ALA A 330 -17.25 1.21 36.05
CA ALA A 330 -16.38 0.69 37.11
C ALA A 330 -16.31 -0.84 37.14
N THR A 331 -17.36 -1.54 36.71
CA THR A 331 -17.36 -3.01 36.56
C THR A 331 -16.89 -3.46 35.18
N SER A 332 -17.32 -2.78 34.13
CA SER A 332 -17.04 -3.19 32.74
C SER A 332 -15.62 -2.83 32.29
N VAL A 333 -15.08 -1.67 32.70
CA VAL A 333 -13.73 -1.24 32.30
C VAL A 333 -12.64 -2.17 32.85
N PRO A 334 -12.65 -2.61 34.12
CA PRO A 334 -11.70 -3.63 34.59
C PRO A 334 -11.84 -4.98 33.89
N GLN A 335 -13.06 -5.39 33.53
CA GLN A 335 -13.27 -6.62 32.76
C GLN A 335 -12.74 -6.50 31.33
N ILE A 336 -13.01 -5.38 30.65
CA ILE A 336 -12.44 -5.07 29.33
C ILE A 336 -10.91 -5.04 29.42
N ARG A 337 -10.32 -4.42 30.45
CA ARG A 337 -8.87 -4.42 30.67
C ARG A 337 -8.29 -5.82 30.86
N ARG A 338 -8.96 -6.70 31.62
CA ARG A 338 -8.57 -8.12 31.78
C ARG A 338 -8.68 -8.91 30.48
N LEU A 339 -9.70 -8.63 29.67
CA LEU A 339 -9.86 -9.24 28.35
C LEU A 339 -8.81 -8.73 27.38
N GLU A 340 -8.47 -7.45 27.41
CA GLU A 340 -7.39 -6.87 26.61
C GLU A 340 -6.02 -7.42 26.98
N SER A 341 -5.70 -7.55 28.27
CA SER A 341 -4.42 -8.14 28.69
C SER A 341 -4.30 -9.58 28.22
N ARG A 342 -5.38 -10.38 28.36
CA ARG A 342 -5.45 -11.75 27.83
C ARG A 342 -5.38 -11.80 26.30
N LEU A 343 -6.05 -10.88 25.62
CA LEU A 343 -5.99 -10.77 24.16
C LEU A 343 -4.60 -10.39 23.68
N ARG A 344 -3.87 -9.51 24.40
CA ARG A 344 -2.47 -9.17 24.10
C ARG A 344 -1.56 -10.38 24.23
N GLU A 345 -1.69 -11.15 25.32
CA GLU A 345 -0.96 -12.41 25.50
C GLU A 345 -1.27 -13.40 24.37
N MET A 346 -2.55 -13.58 24.03
CA MET A 346 -2.98 -14.44 22.93
C MET A 346 -2.50 -13.95 21.57
N GLN A 347 -2.50 -12.65 21.28
CA GLN A 347 -2.01 -12.09 20.03
C GLN A 347 -0.49 -12.21 19.91
N MET A 348 0.26 -12.07 21.02
CA MET A 348 1.69 -12.35 21.02
C MET A 348 1.98 -13.83 20.79
N MET A 349 1.21 -14.74 21.42
CA MET A 349 1.29 -16.17 21.13
C MET A 349 0.90 -16.47 19.68
N HIS A 350 -0.17 -15.88 19.16
CA HIS A 350 -0.62 -16.11 17.79
C HIS A 350 0.36 -15.55 16.76
N ARG A 351 0.98 -14.40 17.00
CA ARG A 351 2.08 -13.88 16.14
C ARG A 351 3.36 -14.71 16.23
N SER A 352 3.59 -15.42 17.34
CA SER A 352 4.70 -16.37 17.46
C SER A 352 4.42 -17.71 16.77
N ILE A 353 3.14 -18.10 16.67
CA ILE A 353 2.68 -19.36 16.05
C ILE A 353 2.36 -19.17 14.54
N SER A 354 1.81 -18.02 14.17
CA SER A 354 1.56 -17.62 12.79
C SER A 354 2.90 -17.24 12.16
N LYS A 355 3.51 -18.22 11.49
CA LYS A 355 4.48 -17.94 10.44
C LYS A 355 3.82 -16.94 9.50
N GLN A 356 4.42 -15.74 9.40
CA GLN A 356 4.12 -14.67 8.43
C GLN A 356 2.65 -14.63 7.98
N ASP A 357 1.86 -13.72 8.54
CA ASP A 357 0.57 -13.37 7.92
C ASP A 357 0.87 -12.77 6.54
N ASP A 358 0.90 -13.63 5.51
CA ASP A 358 1.20 -13.31 4.12
C ASP A 358 0.18 -12.32 3.52
N ARG A 359 -0.87 -11.97 4.27
CA ARG A 359 -1.95 -11.08 3.84
C ARG A 359 -1.57 -9.60 3.74
N TYR A 360 -0.42 -9.19 4.27
CA TYR A 360 -0.02 -7.78 4.31
C TYR A 360 1.28 -7.53 3.55
N ILE A 361 1.34 -6.35 2.92
CA ILE A 361 2.47 -5.93 2.08
C ILE A 361 3.79 -5.81 2.90
N ASN A 362 3.70 -5.39 4.17
CA ASN A 362 4.87 -5.09 5.04
C ASN A 362 4.71 -5.55 6.52
N ALA A 363 3.93 -6.59 6.81
CA ALA A 363 3.79 -7.09 8.20
C ALA A 363 5.05 -7.89 8.65
N ARG A 364 6.15 -7.19 8.89
CA ARG A 364 7.39 -7.79 9.40
C ARG A 364 7.43 -7.73 10.92
N ALA A 365 8.00 -8.77 11.52
CA ALA A 365 8.30 -8.79 12.96
C ALA A 365 9.41 -7.80 13.37
N VAL A 366 10.08 -7.19 12.38
CA VAL A 366 11.26 -6.34 12.55
C VAL A 366 10.95 -4.96 11.97
N TYR A 367 11.32 -3.92 12.71
CA TYR A 367 11.21 -2.53 12.27
C TYR A 367 12.21 -2.22 11.16
N ASN A 368 11.74 -1.59 10.09
CA ASN A 368 12.57 -1.09 9.00
C ASN A 368 12.23 0.39 8.76
N PRO A 369 13.15 1.34 9.05
CA PRO A 369 12.88 2.76 8.85
C PRO A 369 12.82 3.14 7.36
N LYS A 370 13.24 2.25 6.46
CA LYS A 370 13.19 2.44 5.00
C LYS A 370 11.96 1.88 4.33
N THR A 371 11.01 1.38 5.11
CA THR A 371 9.81 0.80 4.52
C THR A 371 9.08 1.84 3.68
N PHE A 372 8.93 1.51 2.39
CA PHE A 372 8.19 2.36 1.47
C PHE A 372 6.73 2.47 1.91
N ARG A 373 6.17 3.65 1.64
CA ARG A 373 4.74 3.95 1.75
C ARG A 373 3.92 2.88 1.02
N ALA A 374 2.89 2.35 1.70
CA ALA A 374 2.08 1.26 1.19
C ALA A 374 1.37 1.65 -0.11
N GLU A 375 1.00 2.92 -0.25
CA GLU A 375 0.34 3.52 -1.41
C GLU A 375 1.18 3.38 -2.69
N ILE A 376 2.51 3.41 -2.58
CA ILE A 376 3.41 3.25 -3.73
C ILE A 376 3.30 1.82 -4.27
N ARG A 377 3.29 0.82 -3.38
CA ARG A 377 3.15 -0.60 -3.75
C ARG A 377 1.74 -0.91 -4.23
N ASP A 378 0.72 -0.35 -3.59
CA ASP A 378 -0.68 -0.50 -3.98
C ASP A 378 -0.93 0.06 -5.38
N ALA A 379 -0.44 1.28 -5.68
CA ALA A 379 -0.56 1.88 -7.00
C ALA A 379 0.07 1.01 -8.11
N MET A 380 1.22 0.39 -7.85
CA MET A 380 1.85 -0.56 -8.79
C MET A 380 1.02 -1.84 -8.93
N THR A 381 0.51 -2.36 -7.82
CA THR A 381 -0.34 -3.57 -7.80
C THR A 381 -1.61 -3.37 -8.60
N ILE A 382 -2.31 -2.25 -8.40
CA ILE A 382 -3.53 -1.90 -9.16
C ILE A 382 -3.24 -1.83 -10.66
N ARG A 383 -2.10 -1.27 -11.07
CA ARG A 383 -1.73 -1.21 -12.49
C ARG A 383 -1.39 -2.59 -13.06
N MET A 384 -0.67 -3.41 -12.29
CA MET A 384 -0.39 -4.79 -12.67
C MET A 384 -1.68 -5.62 -12.80
N GLU A 385 -2.64 -5.47 -11.90
CA GLU A 385 -3.95 -6.13 -11.98
C GLU A 385 -4.76 -5.70 -13.20
N ARG A 386 -4.75 -4.40 -13.53
CA ARG A 386 -5.39 -3.89 -14.77
C ARG A 386 -4.72 -4.48 -16.01
N ALA A 387 -3.40 -4.64 -16.01
CA ALA A 387 -2.69 -5.31 -17.09
C ALA A 387 -3.05 -6.80 -17.16
N LEU A 388 -3.12 -7.51 -16.03
CA LEU A 388 -3.57 -8.91 -15.97
C LEU A 388 -4.98 -9.09 -16.54
N LYS A 389 -5.95 -8.26 -16.14
CA LYS A 389 -7.32 -8.29 -16.69
C LYS A 389 -7.34 -8.08 -18.21
N ARG A 390 -6.51 -7.17 -18.74
CA ARG A 390 -6.37 -6.97 -20.19
C ARG A 390 -5.75 -8.19 -20.88
N PHE A 391 -4.74 -8.80 -20.28
CA PHE A 391 -4.10 -10.01 -20.77
C PHE A 391 -5.07 -11.19 -20.82
N GLU A 392 -5.85 -11.40 -19.76
CA GLU A 392 -6.89 -12.43 -19.67
C GLU A 392 -7.99 -12.20 -20.70
N ASN A 393 -8.50 -10.97 -20.81
CA ASN A 393 -9.51 -10.60 -21.80
C ASN A 393 -9.02 -10.84 -23.24
N ALA A 394 -7.79 -10.44 -23.54
CA ALA A 394 -7.18 -10.71 -24.84
C ALA A 394 -7.02 -12.22 -25.09
N THR A 395 -6.60 -12.99 -24.08
CA THR A 395 -6.44 -14.44 -24.19
C THR A 395 -7.77 -15.16 -24.43
N ALA A 396 -8.84 -14.74 -23.75
CA ALA A 396 -10.19 -15.26 -23.96
C ALA A 396 -10.68 -14.94 -25.37
N ASN A 397 -10.44 -13.73 -25.88
CA ASN A 397 -10.85 -13.34 -27.22
C ASN A 397 -10.01 -13.92 -28.36
N LEU A 398 -8.80 -14.43 -28.07
CA LEU A 398 -7.98 -15.15 -29.04
C LEU A 398 -8.48 -16.58 -29.30
N LYS A 399 -9.26 -17.14 -28.37
CA LYS A 399 -9.93 -18.43 -28.50
C LYS A 399 -11.34 -18.21 -29.05
N PRO A 400 -11.62 -18.49 -30.32
CA PRO A 400 -12.99 -18.48 -30.85
C PRO A 400 -13.85 -19.47 -30.07
N LYS A 401 -15.09 -19.06 -29.79
CA LYS A 401 -16.13 -19.95 -29.26
C LYS A 401 -16.62 -20.87 -30.38
N SER A 402 -17.20 -22.01 -30.02
CA SER A 402 -17.88 -22.82 -31.02
C SER A 402 -19.12 -22.05 -31.55
N PRO A 403 -19.54 -22.25 -32.81
CA PRO A 403 -20.76 -21.61 -33.33
C PRO A 403 -22.01 -21.97 -32.50
N GLU A 404 -22.04 -23.17 -31.92
CA GLU A 404 -23.11 -23.66 -31.05
C GLU A 404 -23.14 -22.89 -29.70
N GLU A 405 -21.97 -22.65 -29.10
CA GLU A 405 -21.84 -21.84 -27.88
C GLU A 405 -22.27 -20.38 -28.12
N GLU A 406 -21.93 -19.81 -29.28
CA GLU A 406 -22.29 -18.43 -29.62
C GLU A 406 -23.81 -18.29 -29.86
N ALA A 407 -24.42 -19.27 -30.52
CA ALA A 407 -25.87 -19.32 -30.71
C ALA A 407 -26.62 -19.48 -29.37
N GLN A 408 -26.11 -20.34 -28.47
CA GLN A 408 -26.68 -20.52 -27.14
C GLN A 408 -26.55 -19.25 -26.28
N GLU A 409 -25.40 -18.59 -26.29
CA GLU A 409 -25.21 -17.33 -25.55
C GLU A 409 -26.10 -16.20 -26.09
N LEU A 410 -26.34 -16.15 -27.41
CA LEU A 410 -27.29 -15.20 -28.00
C LEU A 410 -28.73 -15.48 -27.54
N ALA A 411 -29.10 -16.75 -27.46
CA ALA A 411 -30.43 -17.17 -26.99
C ALA A 411 -30.64 -16.84 -25.50
N GLU A 412 -29.61 -17.03 -24.66
CA GLU A 412 -29.65 -16.69 -23.23
C GLU A 412 -29.69 -15.17 -22.97
N LYS A 413 -29.15 -14.35 -23.88
CA LYS A 413 -29.15 -12.87 -23.77
C LYS A 413 -30.46 -12.20 -24.20
N GLY A 414 -31.52 -12.95 -24.47
CA GLY A 414 -32.81 -12.51 -25.04
C GLY A 414 -33.64 -11.47 -24.26
N GLY A 415 -33.05 -10.64 -23.40
CA GLY A 415 -33.74 -9.52 -22.76
C GLY A 415 -32.81 -8.34 -22.49
N VAL A 416 -33.37 -7.13 -22.52
CA VAL A 416 -32.69 -5.92 -22.04
C VAL A 416 -32.57 -6.00 -20.52
N GLN A 417 -31.53 -6.68 -20.03
CA GLN A 417 -31.18 -6.63 -18.62
C GLN A 417 -30.59 -5.25 -18.32
N ILE A 418 -31.39 -4.38 -17.69
CA ILE A 418 -30.90 -3.14 -17.12
C ILE A 418 -29.88 -3.53 -16.04
N LYS A 419 -28.59 -3.41 -16.36
CA LYS A 419 -27.53 -3.67 -15.39
C LYS A 419 -27.52 -2.55 -14.34
N PRO A 420 -27.69 -2.89 -13.05
CA PRO A 420 -27.62 -1.88 -12.00
C PRO A 420 -26.24 -1.25 -12.01
N SER A 421 -26.20 0.06 -11.85
CA SER A 421 -24.97 0.84 -11.74
C SER A 421 -25.21 2.02 -10.82
N VAL A 422 -24.15 2.56 -10.21
CA VAL A 422 -24.27 3.79 -9.40
C VAL A 422 -24.92 4.91 -10.22
N TYR A 423 -24.55 5.06 -11.50
CA TYR A 423 -25.15 6.06 -12.38
C TYR A 423 -26.67 5.85 -12.58
N PHE A 424 -27.12 4.61 -12.71
CA PHE A 424 -28.54 4.28 -12.82
C PHE A 424 -29.31 4.78 -11.59
N PHE A 425 -28.81 4.52 -10.37
CA PHE A 425 -29.44 4.97 -9.14
C PHE A 425 -29.34 6.49 -8.94
N VAL A 426 -28.22 7.13 -9.31
CA VAL A 426 -28.11 8.59 -9.32
C VAL A 426 -29.16 9.20 -10.23
N ARG A 427 -29.33 8.68 -11.45
CA ARG A 427 -30.35 9.17 -12.39
C ARG A 427 -31.76 8.97 -11.84
N ARG A 428 -32.00 7.83 -11.19
CA ARG A 428 -33.30 7.50 -10.59
C ARG A 428 -33.64 8.47 -9.46
N LEU A 429 -32.73 8.68 -8.50
CA LEU A 429 -32.93 9.62 -7.40
C LEU A 429 -33.03 11.07 -7.90
N LYS A 430 -32.25 11.47 -8.90
CA LYS A 430 -32.39 12.79 -9.53
C LYS A 430 -33.74 13.02 -10.20
N SER A 431 -34.39 11.97 -10.72
CA SER A 431 -35.72 12.12 -11.33
C SER A 431 -36.80 12.58 -10.34
N GLU A 432 -36.53 12.50 -9.04
CA GLU A 432 -37.37 13.10 -8.00
C GLU A 432 -37.27 14.61 -8.02
N LEU A 433 -38.42 15.27 -8.08
CA LEU A 433 -38.51 16.72 -8.18
C LEU A 433 -37.86 17.43 -6.99
N SER A 434 -38.04 16.90 -5.77
CA SER A 434 -37.46 17.46 -4.55
C SER A 434 -35.92 17.39 -4.54
N VAL A 435 -35.35 16.30 -5.07
CA VAL A 435 -33.90 16.12 -5.20
C VAL A 435 -33.34 17.06 -6.27
N SER A 436 -33.98 17.14 -7.44
CA SER A 436 -33.60 18.07 -8.52
C SER A 436 -33.64 19.52 -8.06
N LEU A 437 -34.69 19.91 -7.33
CA LEU A 437 -34.81 21.24 -6.74
C LEU A 437 -33.69 21.50 -5.73
N ALA A 438 -33.47 20.60 -4.77
CA ALA A 438 -32.41 20.75 -3.78
C ALA A 438 -31.01 20.82 -4.42
N LEU A 439 -30.74 20.04 -5.47
CA LEU A 439 -29.48 20.12 -6.23
C LEU A 439 -29.27 21.47 -6.93
N ALA A 440 -30.36 22.12 -7.37
CA ALA A 440 -30.29 23.44 -7.97
C ALA A 440 -30.04 24.54 -6.93
N LEU A 441 -30.44 24.32 -5.68
CA LEU A 441 -30.26 25.23 -4.54
C LEU A 441 -28.95 25.00 -3.78
N ASP A 442 -28.38 23.80 -3.88
CA ASP A 442 -27.19 23.39 -3.12
C ASP A 442 -25.92 24.09 -3.63
N THR A 443 -25.54 25.16 -2.93
CA THR A 443 -24.27 25.87 -3.15
C THR A 443 -23.08 25.18 -2.48
N SER A 444 -23.33 24.32 -1.48
CA SER A 444 -22.31 23.67 -0.66
C SER A 444 -21.79 22.34 -1.24
N GLY A 445 -22.54 21.73 -2.16
CA GLY A 445 -22.25 20.40 -2.72
C GLY A 445 -22.61 19.24 -1.78
N THR A 446 -23.27 19.51 -0.64
CA THR A 446 -23.65 18.49 0.35
C THR A 446 -24.74 17.56 -0.17
N VAL A 447 -25.77 18.09 -0.84
CA VAL A 447 -26.85 17.30 -1.48
C VAL A 447 -26.25 16.42 -2.56
N ARG A 448 -25.30 16.94 -3.35
CA ARG A 448 -24.60 16.14 -4.38
C ARG A 448 -23.80 14.98 -3.78
N LYS A 449 -23.12 15.21 -2.65
CA LYS A 449 -22.37 14.17 -1.93
C LYS A 449 -23.31 13.07 -1.41
N TYR A 450 -24.35 13.44 -0.65
CA TYR A 450 -25.29 12.47 -0.08
C TYR A 450 -26.11 11.73 -1.14
N LEU A 451 -26.40 12.37 -2.27
CA LEU A 451 -27.01 11.71 -3.42
C LEU A 451 -26.13 10.59 -3.98
N PHE A 452 -24.81 10.83 -4.07
CA PHE A 452 -23.88 9.82 -4.54
C PHE A 452 -23.73 8.69 -3.52
N ASP A 453 -23.66 9.02 -2.22
CA ASP A 453 -23.58 8.03 -1.15
C ASP A 453 -24.83 7.14 -1.11
N ALA A 454 -26.03 7.73 -1.19
CA ALA A 454 -27.30 6.98 -1.28
C ALA A 454 -27.35 6.07 -2.51
N ALA A 455 -26.98 6.59 -3.70
CA ALA A 455 -26.95 5.79 -4.91
C ALA A 455 -25.92 4.65 -4.88
N LYS A 456 -24.80 4.85 -4.18
CA LYS A 456 -23.78 3.82 -3.98
C LYS A 456 -24.31 2.71 -3.06
N GLU A 457 -24.95 3.05 -1.94
CA GLU A 457 -25.49 2.05 -1.03
C GLU A 457 -26.65 1.26 -1.66
N MET A 458 -27.55 1.92 -2.40
CA MET A 458 -28.58 1.23 -3.19
C MET A 458 -27.99 0.29 -4.24
N TYR A 459 -26.85 0.67 -4.85
CA TYR A 459 -26.13 -0.19 -5.77
C TYR A 459 -25.53 -1.42 -5.08
N LEU A 460 -24.93 -1.26 -3.89
CA LEU A 460 -24.38 -2.37 -3.11
C LEU A 460 -25.48 -3.32 -2.63
N GLU A 461 -26.61 -2.78 -2.18
CA GLU A 461 -27.81 -3.55 -1.83
C GLU A 461 -28.26 -4.42 -3.01
N ARG A 462 -28.27 -3.87 -4.23
CA ARG A 462 -28.62 -4.62 -5.43
C ARG A 462 -27.57 -5.67 -5.82
N LEU A 463 -26.28 -5.35 -5.72
CA LEU A 463 -25.22 -6.32 -6.00
C LEU A 463 -25.32 -7.56 -5.11
N HIS A 464 -25.74 -7.36 -3.86
CA HIS A 464 -25.86 -8.42 -2.86
C HIS A 464 -27.32 -8.84 -2.62
N PHE A 465 -28.22 -8.58 -3.57
CA PHE A 465 -29.66 -8.83 -3.40
C PHE A 465 -30.00 -10.30 -3.10
N PHE A 466 -29.22 -11.26 -3.61
CA PHE A 466 -29.47 -12.68 -3.39
C PHE A 466 -28.87 -13.23 -2.08
N ASP A 467 -28.10 -12.44 -1.35
CA ASP A 467 -27.57 -12.80 -0.04
C ASP A 467 -28.38 -12.07 1.04
N ASP A 468 -29.22 -12.79 1.77
CA ASP A 468 -30.12 -12.22 2.79
C ASP A 468 -29.39 -11.41 3.86
N LYS A 469 -28.18 -11.83 4.27
CA LYS A 469 -27.41 -11.15 5.32
C LYS A 469 -26.82 -9.85 4.81
N LEU A 470 -26.18 -9.89 3.64
CA LEU A 470 -25.57 -8.71 3.03
C LEU A 470 -26.64 -7.71 2.56
N ARG A 471 -27.76 -8.20 2.00
CA ARG A 471 -28.92 -7.39 1.63
C ARG A 471 -29.45 -6.62 2.83
N TYR A 472 -29.61 -7.26 3.99
CA TYR A 472 -30.05 -6.57 5.20
C TYR A 472 -29.07 -5.46 5.63
N ILE A 473 -27.77 -5.75 5.68
CA ILE A 473 -26.75 -4.77 6.07
C ILE A 473 -26.76 -3.57 5.11
N HIS A 474 -26.75 -3.82 3.81
CA HIS A 474 -26.76 -2.77 2.81
C HIS A 474 -28.07 -1.99 2.77
N ASN A 475 -29.20 -2.61 3.08
CA ASN A 475 -30.46 -1.89 3.26
C ASN A 475 -30.40 -0.94 4.47
N GLN A 476 -29.80 -1.34 5.60
CA GLN A 476 -29.60 -0.41 6.73
C GLN A 476 -28.70 0.77 6.34
N GLN A 477 -27.61 0.51 5.62
CA GLN A 477 -26.71 1.55 5.10
C GLN A 477 -27.42 2.47 4.10
N SER A 478 -28.22 1.90 3.20
CA SER A 478 -29.07 2.60 2.24
C SER A 478 -30.07 3.52 2.94
N LYS A 479 -30.79 3.04 3.98
CA LYS A 479 -31.69 3.86 4.79
C LYS A 479 -30.99 5.01 5.49
N ILE A 480 -29.81 4.77 6.09
CA ILE A 480 -29.02 5.84 6.72
C ILE A 480 -28.62 6.88 5.67
N ALA A 481 -28.13 6.45 4.50
CA ALA A 481 -27.72 7.34 3.43
C ALA A 481 -28.90 8.15 2.86
N LEU A 482 -30.07 7.53 2.68
CA LEU A 482 -31.29 8.20 2.24
C LEU A 482 -31.80 9.20 3.29
N THR A 483 -31.71 8.86 4.60
CA THR A 483 -32.08 9.78 5.69
C THR A 483 -31.18 11.01 5.70
N MET A 484 -29.87 10.84 5.51
CA MET A 484 -28.92 11.96 5.41
C MET A 484 -29.20 12.83 4.17
N LEU A 485 -29.57 12.21 3.05
CA LEU A 485 -30.00 12.92 1.85
C LEU A 485 -31.31 13.72 2.10
N ASP A 486 -32.30 13.12 2.74
CA ASP A 486 -33.57 13.79 3.09
C ASP A 486 -33.33 14.99 4.00
N GLN A 487 -32.47 14.86 5.02
CA GLN A 487 -32.07 15.98 5.89
C GLN A 487 -31.37 17.11 5.11
N ALA A 488 -30.47 16.77 4.18
CA ALA A 488 -29.80 17.75 3.35
C ALA A 488 -30.76 18.47 2.39
N ILE A 489 -31.72 17.73 1.80
CA ILE A 489 -32.79 18.29 0.96
C ILE A 489 -33.66 19.25 1.78
N GLN A 490 -34.12 18.82 2.95
CA GLN A 490 -34.95 19.65 3.84
C GLN A 490 -34.22 20.91 4.25
N LYS A 491 -32.94 20.80 4.61
CA LYS A 491 -32.10 21.96 4.96
C LYS A 491 -31.99 22.95 3.79
N ALA A 492 -31.58 22.50 2.61
CA ALA A 492 -31.44 23.35 1.43
C ALA A 492 -32.76 24.03 1.04
N ILE A 493 -33.88 23.31 1.15
CA ILE A 493 -35.22 23.85 0.90
C ILE A 493 -35.59 24.88 1.97
N SER A 494 -35.32 24.62 3.26
CA SER A 494 -35.65 25.53 4.36
C SER A 494 -34.85 26.83 4.31
N GLU A 495 -33.55 26.77 4.04
CA GLU A 495 -32.70 27.96 3.90
C GLU A 495 -33.20 28.85 2.75
N GLN A 496 -33.58 28.24 1.63
CA GLN A 496 -34.12 28.98 0.50
C GLN A 496 -35.53 29.52 0.79
N ARG A 497 -36.36 28.76 1.52
CA ARG A 497 -37.69 29.20 1.94
C ARG A 497 -37.58 30.47 2.78
N ASP A 498 -36.72 30.47 3.78
CA ASP A 498 -36.49 31.62 4.66
C ASP A 498 -35.96 32.82 3.87
N ALA A 499 -35.05 32.60 2.92
CA ALA A 499 -34.53 33.64 2.05
C ALA A 499 -35.61 34.27 1.14
N LEU A 500 -36.51 33.46 0.59
CA LEU A 500 -37.58 33.91 -0.30
C LEU A 500 -38.74 34.57 0.46
N GLU A 501 -39.08 34.06 1.64
CA GLU A 501 -40.11 34.63 2.52
C GLU A 501 -39.73 36.05 2.96
N ASN A 502 -38.46 36.24 3.34
CA ASN A 502 -37.92 37.55 3.69
C ASN A 502 -37.86 38.54 2.51
N ARG A 503 -37.79 38.05 1.27
CA ARG A 503 -37.63 38.88 0.06
C ARG A 503 -38.92 39.12 -0.74
N LYS A 504 -40.06 38.53 -0.34
CA LYS A 504 -41.37 38.63 -1.02
C LYS A 504 -41.29 38.43 -2.55
N VAL A 505 -40.53 37.43 -2.99
CA VAL A 505 -40.23 37.23 -4.42
C VAL A 505 -41.40 36.51 -5.14
N PRO A 506 -41.79 36.94 -6.36
CA PRO A 506 -42.75 36.19 -7.18
C PRO A 506 -42.21 34.79 -7.52
N GLY A 507 -43.03 33.76 -7.30
CA GLY A 507 -42.65 32.34 -7.44
C GLY A 507 -42.56 31.56 -6.12
N TYR A 508 -42.66 32.25 -4.97
CA TYR A 508 -42.68 31.63 -3.63
C TYR A 508 -43.80 30.59 -3.45
N ALA A 509 -45.01 30.85 -3.98
CA ALA A 509 -46.13 29.91 -3.92
C ALA A 509 -45.84 28.61 -4.72
N SER A 510 -45.24 28.73 -5.92
CA SER A 510 -44.84 27.59 -6.74
C SER A 510 -43.71 26.79 -6.07
N PHE A 511 -42.76 27.49 -5.45
CA PHE A 511 -41.69 26.89 -4.65
C PHE A 511 -42.25 26.11 -3.46
N LEU A 512 -43.15 26.71 -2.67
CA LEU A 512 -43.83 26.07 -1.53
C LEU A 512 -44.63 24.83 -1.93
N HIS A 513 -45.34 24.89 -3.05
CA HIS A 513 -46.10 23.77 -3.56
C HIS A 513 -45.20 22.60 -4.01
N ILE A 514 -44.01 22.88 -4.55
CA ILE A 514 -43.04 21.84 -4.92
C ILE A 514 -42.34 21.28 -3.66
N SER A 515 -41.94 22.15 -2.72
CA SER A 515 -41.25 21.74 -1.50
C SER A 515 -42.13 20.94 -0.54
N SER A 516 -43.43 21.25 -0.46
CA SER A 516 -44.40 20.55 0.39
C SER A 516 -44.70 19.11 -0.06
N ARG A 517 -44.27 18.73 -1.27
CA ARG A 517 -44.45 17.39 -1.83
C ARG A 517 -43.25 16.46 -1.61
N HIS A 518 -42.24 16.89 -0.84
CA HIS A 518 -41.12 16.01 -0.54
C HIS A 518 -41.58 14.86 0.37
N VAL A 519 -41.67 13.67 -0.22
CA VAL A 519 -41.83 12.41 0.51
C VAL A 519 -40.43 11.88 0.82
N PRO A 520 -40.07 11.72 2.11
CA PRO A 520 -38.77 11.19 2.52
C PRO A 520 -38.44 9.92 1.75
N LEU A 521 -37.24 9.88 1.17
CA LEU A 521 -36.78 8.75 0.39
C LEU A 521 -36.52 7.53 1.28
N ALA A 522 -36.11 7.73 2.54
CA ALA A 522 -35.83 6.67 3.50
C ALA A 522 -37.07 5.83 3.87
N ASP A 523 -38.26 6.43 3.81
CA ASP A 523 -39.53 5.77 4.13
C ASP A 523 -40.11 4.99 2.94
N ARG A 524 -39.53 5.14 1.76
CA ARG A 524 -40.02 4.48 0.54
C ARG A 524 -39.63 3.02 0.52
N GLN A 525 -40.58 2.19 0.11
CA GLN A 525 -40.34 0.78 -0.14
C GLN A 525 -39.78 0.62 -1.55
N LEU A 526 -38.45 0.69 -1.65
CA LEU A 526 -37.75 0.62 -2.92
C LEU A 526 -37.44 -0.84 -3.28
N ASP A 527 -37.81 -1.24 -4.49
CA ASP A 527 -37.45 -2.52 -5.08
C ASP A 527 -35.99 -2.53 -5.54
N GLU A 528 -35.61 -3.66 -6.14
CA GLU A 528 -34.27 -3.92 -6.65
C GLU A 528 -33.80 -2.97 -7.77
N TYR A 529 -34.70 -2.14 -8.32
CA TYR A 529 -34.42 -1.12 -9.33
C TYR A 529 -34.56 0.30 -8.78
N GLY A 530 -34.74 0.48 -7.47
CA GLY A 530 -35.00 1.79 -6.87
C GLY A 530 -36.34 2.37 -7.31
N ALA A 531 -37.29 1.53 -7.71
CA ALA A 531 -38.68 1.89 -7.94
C ALA A 531 -39.53 1.49 -6.75
N GLN A 532 -40.75 2.04 -6.65
CA GLN A 532 -41.65 1.62 -5.59
C GLN A 532 -42.03 0.15 -5.80
N THR A 533 -41.84 -0.67 -4.77
CA THR A 533 -42.08 -2.11 -4.85
C THR A 533 -43.54 -2.42 -5.14
N LYS A 534 -43.76 -3.46 -5.95
CA LYS A 534 -45.09 -4.06 -6.15
C LYS A 534 -45.46 -5.03 -5.04
N HIS A 535 -44.53 -5.37 -4.15
CA HIS A 535 -44.79 -6.28 -3.04
C HIS A 535 -45.63 -5.60 -1.95
N SER A 536 -46.42 -6.39 -1.23
CA SER A 536 -47.12 -5.89 -0.04
C SER A 536 -46.12 -5.39 1.01
N ARG A 537 -46.54 -4.44 1.85
CA ARG A 537 -45.70 -3.89 2.92
C ARG A 537 -45.15 -4.97 3.86
N GLN A 538 -45.92 -6.03 4.13
CA GLN A 538 -45.50 -7.18 4.93
C GLN A 538 -44.42 -8.02 4.22
N ASN A 539 -44.59 -8.29 2.92
CA ASN A 539 -43.60 -9.04 2.14
C ASN A 539 -42.32 -8.25 1.94
N TYR A 540 -42.42 -6.93 1.76
CA TYR A 540 -41.27 -6.04 1.74
C TYR A 540 -40.55 -6.07 3.09
N ALA A 541 -41.28 -5.86 4.19
CA ALA A 541 -40.70 -5.91 5.53
C ALA A 541 -40.00 -7.26 5.77
N ARG A 542 -40.65 -8.39 5.49
CA ARG A 542 -40.05 -9.73 5.66
C ARG A 542 -38.73 -9.92 4.90
N ARG A 543 -38.61 -9.39 3.68
CA ARG A 543 -37.39 -9.50 2.86
C ARG A 543 -36.22 -8.62 3.33
N TYR A 544 -36.53 -7.59 4.11
CA TYR A 544 -35.63 -6.48 4.43
C TYR A 544 -35.48 -6.24 5.94
N LEU A 545 -36.17 -7.03 6.76
CA LEU A 545 -36.02 -7.13 8.22
C LEU A 545 -34.78 -7.95 8.57
N SER A 546 -34.33 -7.81 9.81
CA SER A 546 -33.15 -8.49 10.33
C SER A 546 -33.28 -10.00 10.18
N PRO A 547 -32.23 -10.71 9.73
CA PRO A 547 -32.17 -12.17 9.79
C PRO A 547 -32.43 -12.69 11.22
N PHE A 548 -32.13 -11.88 12.24
CA PHE A 548 -32.36 -12.20 13.65
C PHE A 548 -33.85 -12.04 14.06
N ASP A 549 -34.60 -11.16 13.42
CA ASP A 549 -36.03 -10.94 13.71
C ASP A 549 -36.93 -11.91 12.94
N ALA A 550 -36.46 -12.42 11.80
CA ALA A 550 -37.19 -13.39 10.98
C ALA A 550 -37.44 -14.74 11.70
N SER A 551 -36.57 -15.12 12.65
CA SER A 551 -36.75 -16.32 13.48
C SER A 551 -37.89 -16.17 14.49
N LYS A 552 -37.98 -15.02 15.18
CA LYS A 552 -39.10 -14.68 16.07
C LYS A 552 -40.43 -14.51 15.33
N SER A 553 -40.38 -14.04 14.08
CA SER A 553 -41.57 -13.88 13.24
C SER A 553 -42.16 -15.22 12.79
N ALA A 554 -41.35 -16.28 12.71
CA ALA A 554 -41.80 -17.62 12.35
C ALA A 554 -42.50 -18.30 13.54
N GLU A 555 -42.01 -18.10 14.76
CA GLU A 555 -42.65 -18.63 15.99
C GLU A 555 -44.01 -17.96 16.28
N VAL A 556 -44.17 -16.67 15.96
CA VAL A 556 -45.47 -15.98 16.14
C VAL A 556 -46.49 -16.39 15.07
N ALA A 557 -46.04 -16.69 13.84
CA ALA A 557 -46.93 -17.12 12.77
C ALA A 557 -47.44 -18.57 12.92
N GLU A 558 -46.77 -19.41 13.69
CA GLU A 558 -47.29 -20.75 14.07
C GLU A 558 -48.29 -20.67 15.23
N GLY A 559 -48.20 -19.66 16.11
CA GLY A 559 -49.16 -19.44 17.19
C GLY A 559 -50.53 -18.91 16.73
N ASP A 560 -50.56 -18.08 15.68
CA ASP A 560 -51.79 -17.48 15.15
C ASP A 560 -52.54 -18.41 14.16
N ALA A 561 -52.03 -19.61 13.89
CA ALA A 561 -52.69 -20.63 13.07
C ALA A 561 -53.46 -21.68 13.90
N GLU A 562 -53.35 -21.64 15.23
CA GLU A 562 -54.04 -22.53 16.17
C GLU A 562 -55.12 -21.83 17.04
N GLU A 563 -55.49 -20.58 16.74
CA GLU A 563 -56.68 -19.91 17.33
C GLU A 563 -57.82 -19.66 16.34
#